data_AF-A0A9E1UR25-F1
#
_entry.id   AF-A0A9E1UR25-F1
#
_cell.length_a   1.000
_cell.length_b   1.000
_cell.length_c   1.000
_cell.angle_alpha   90.00
_cell.angle_beta   90.00
_cell.angle_gamma   90.00
#
_symmetry.space_group_name_H-M   'P 1'
#
loop_
_entity.id
_entity.type
_entity.pdbx_description
1 polymer ?
#
loop_
_entity_poly.entity_id
_entity_poly.type
_entity_poly.pdbx_seq_one_letter_code
_entity_poly.pdbx_strand_id
1 'polypeptide(L)'
;MDPIETQISSRWQLRMILVSLGFAVFSAWFAYDGAVAYPAFNRRAVLHNNLQEEGRRDEWLALAKEKGWPVEFEIEDLDQQRRVKLKSQMDLQVQTGLAIFCVVAALALGARVVVNRGRFMILDDEGLVTFEGRCVPLARIVEIDKRRWERKSIAVVHFTDDLGRRRKVVLDDWIHCGMDTILEHLETELAKANPPESQDAAAGPVAEDEA
;
A
#
# COMPACT_ATOMS: atom_id res chain seq x y z
N MET A 1 33.43 14.25 4.01
CA MET A 1 32.16 14.33 4.77
C MET A 1 31.90 12.97 5.40
N ASP A 2 31.30 12.91 6.59
CA ASP A 2 30.87 11.62 7.14
C ASP A 2 29.74 11.03 6.27
N PRO A 3 29.77 9.73 5.91
CA PRO A 3 28.78 9.15 5.02
C PRO A 3 27.36 9.27 5.58
N ILE A 4 26.42 9.79 4.78
CA ILE A 4 24.99 9.76 5.11
C ILE A 4 24.40 8.45 4.62
N GLU A 5 23.96 7.60 5.55
CA GLU A 5 23.23 6.38 5.23
C GLU A 5 21.73 6.58 5.49
N THR A 6 20.91 6.22 4.49
CA THR A 6 19.45 6.18 4.66
C THR A 6 19.02 4.87 5.28
N GLN A 7 18.02 4.94 6.14
CA GLN A 7 17.41 3.76 6.74
C GLN A 7 15.95 3.65 6.35
N ILE A 8 15.42 2.45 6.38
CA ILE A 8 13.99 2.25 6.17
C ILE A 8 13.18 2.89 7.31
N SER A 9 12.14 3.65 6.96
CA SER A 9 11.29 4.35 7.92
C SER A 9 10.53 3.35 8.80
N SER A 10 10.82 3.36 10.11
CA SER A 10 10.14 2.50 11.09
C SER A 10 8.63 2.76 11.13
N ARG A 11 8.21 4.02 10.94
CA ARG A 11 6.79 4.41 10.88
C ARG A 11 6.10 3.83 9.65
N TRP A 12 6.77 3.89 8.50
CA TRP A 12 6.27 3.28 7.27
C TRP A 12 6.13 1.77 7.41
N GLN A 13 7.18 1.10 7.91
CA GLN A 13 7.17 -0.35 8.15
C GLN A 13 6.03 -0.77 9.07
N LEU A 14 5.89 -0.10 10.22
CA LEU A 14 4.83 -0.41 11.18
C LEU A 14 3.46 -0.25 10.54
N ARG A 15 3.21 0.83 9.80
CA ARG A 15 1.93 1.04 9.10
C ARG A 15 1.66 -0.08 8.10
N MET A 16 2.63 -0.45 7.27
CA MET A 16 2.46 -1.51 6.27
C MET A 16 2.23 -2.88 6.92
N ILE A 17 2.93 -3.19 8.02
CA ILE A 17 2.74 -4.43 8.78
C ILE A 17 1.34 -4.47 9.40
N LEU A 18 0.90 -3.39 10.04
CA LEU A 18 -0.43 -3.32 10.66
C LEU A 18 -1.55 -3.46 9.62
N VAL A 19 -1.42 -2.80 8.46
CA VAL A 19 -2.40 -2.93 7.36
C VAL A 19 -2.40 -4.34 6.79
N SER A 20 -1.21 -4.93 6.56
CA SER A 20 -1.07 -6.32 6.10
C SER A 20 -1.73 -7.31 7.07
N LEU A 21 -1.49 -7.16 8.38
CA LEU A 21 -2.11 -7.98 9.41
C LEU A 21 -3.64 -7.78 9.45
N GLY A 22 -4.12 -6.54 9.31
CA GLY A 22 -5.55 -6.25 9.22
C GLY A 22 -6.22 -7.00 8.07
N PHE A 23 -5.60 -7.00 6.88
CA PHE A 23 -6.09 -7.79 5.74
C PHE A 23 -6.05 -9.30 6.01
N ALA A 24 -5.03 -9.81 6.69
CA ALA A 24 -4.97 -11.23 7.06
C ALA A 24 -6.12 -11.62 8.01
N VAL A 25 -6.44 -10.77 8.99
CA VAL A 25 -7.59 -10.97 9.90
C VAL A 25 -8.91 -10.95 9.13
N PHE A 26 -9.13 -9.97 8.26
CA PHE A 26 -10.34 -9.91 7.44
C PHE A 26 -10.47 -11.11 6.50
N SER A 27 -9.35 -11.58 5.93
CA SER A 27 -9.36 -12.79 5.11
C SER A 27 -9.84 -14.00 5.90
N ALA A 28 -9.31 -14.21 7.12
CA ALA A 28 -9.74 -15.29 7.99
C ALA A 28 -11.21 -15.18 8.37
N TRP A 29 -11.70 -13.95 8.64
CA TRP A 29 -13.11 -13.69 8.91
C TRP A 29 -14.00 -14.10 7.73
N PHE A 30 -13.72 -13.59 6.52
CA PHE A 30 -14.53 -13.89 5.34
C PHE A 30 -14.46 -15.36 4.94
N ALA A 31 -13.30 -16.01 5.12
CA ALA A 31 -13.17 -17.44 4.93
C ALA A 31 -14.03 -18.24 5.91
N TYR A 32 -14.07 -17.85 7.19
CA TYR A 32 -14.93 -18.45 8.19
C TYR A 32 -16.42 -18.26 7.84
N ASP A 33 -16.81 -17.06 7.44
CA ASP A 33 -18.20 -16.77 7.07
C ASP A 33 -18.64 -17.61 5.86
N GLY A 34 -17.82 -17.66 4.81
CA GLY A 34 -18.12 -18.43 3.60
C GLY A 34 -18.12 -19.96 3.81
N ALA A 35 -17.19 -20.49 4.60
CA ALA A 35 -17.01 -21.95 4.74
C ALA A 35 -17.79 -22.57 5.92
N VAL A 36 -18.03 -21.81 6.99
CA VAL A 36 -18.60 -22.34 8.24
C VAL A 36 -19.91 -21.64 8.60
N ALA A 37 -19.89 -20.31 8.76
CA ALA A 37 -21.03 -19.59 9.32
C ALA A 37 -22.25 -19.64 8.39
N TYR A 38 -22.09 -19.30 7.11
CA TYR A 38 -23.19 -19.26 6.16
C TYR A 38 -23.79 -20.65 5.87
N PRO A 39 -22.99 -21.71 5.65
CA PRO A 39 -23.53 -23.06 5.53
C PRO A 39 -24.28 -23.53 6.79
N ALA A 40 -23.76 -23.23 7.98
CA ALA A 40 -24.42 -23.58 9.23
C ALA A 40 -25.74 -22.81 9.42
N PHE A 41 -25.74 -21.51 9.11
CA PHE A 41 -26.92 -20.66 9.09
C PHE A 41 -27.99 -21.22 8.15
N ASN A 42 -27.62 -21.57 6.92
CA ASN A 42 -28.55 -22.12 5.93
C ASN A 42 -29.19 -23.42 6.40
N ARG A 43 -28.42 -24.35 6.99
CA ARG A 43 -28.98 -25.59 7.55
C ARG A 43 -30.03 -25.30 8.62
N ARG A 44 -29.75 -24.34 9.51
CA ARG A 44 -30.68 -23.91 10.56
C ARG A 44 -31.93 -23.25 9.96
N ALA A 45 -31.76 -22.34 9.01
CA ALA A 45 -32.83 -21.60 8.36
C ALA A 45 -33.78 -22.52 7.57
N VAL A 46 -33.25 -23.53 6.88
CA VAL A 46 -34.08 -24.54 6.18
C VAL A 46 -34.95 -25.31 7.17
N LEU A 47 -34.38 -25.78 8.29
CA LEU A 47 -35.15 -26.51 9.31
C LEU A 47 -36.25 -25.64 9.93
N HIS A 48 -35.92 -24.38 10.26
CA HIS A 48 -36.90 -23.42 10.77
C HIS A 48 -38.05 -23.20 9.77
N ASN A 49 -37.71 -22.89 8.51
CA ASN A 49 -38.73 -22.60 7.50
C ASN A 49 -39.65 -23.80 7.25
N ASN A 50 -39.10 -25.03 7.19
CA ASN A 50 -39.91 -26.24 7.01
C ASN A 50 -40.87 -26.45 8.20
N LEU A 51 -40.39 -26.34 9.44
CA LEU A 51 -41.24 -26.51 10.63
C LEU A 51 -42.28 -25.39 10.76
N GLN A 52 -41.94 -24.17 10.36
CA GLN A 52 -42.86 -23.04 10.34
C GLN A 52 -43.98 -23.25 9.30
N GLU A 53 -43.64 -23.74 8.10
CA GLU A 53 -44.61 -24.07 7.05
C GLU A 53 -45.54 -25.22 7.47
N GLU A 54 -45.05 -26.19 8.22
CA GLU A 54 -45.85 -27.29 8.79
C GLU A 54 -46.66 -26.89 10.03
N GLY A 55 -46.52 -25.65 10.53
CA GLY A 55 -47.17 -25.18 11.75
C GLY A 55 -46.62 -25.78 13.04
N ARG A 56 -45.47 -26.46 12.99
CA ARG A 56 -44.83 -27.21 14.09
C ARG A 56 -43.88 -26.33 14.91
N ARG A 57 -44.39 -25.20 15.41
CA ARG A 57 -43.59 -24.21 16.14
C ARG A 57 -42.96 -24.77 17.43
N ASP A 58 -43.68 -25.61 18.15
CA ASP A 58 -43.20 -26.19 19.41
C ASP A 58 -41.98 -27.11 19.19
N GLU A 59 -41.94 -27.79 18.05
CA GLU A 59 -40.80 -28.62 17.68
C GLU A 59 -39.57 -27.81 17.32
N TRP A 60 -39.75 -26.65 16.68
CA TRP A 60 -38.65 -25.70 16.49
C TRP A 60 -38.09 -25.23 17.83
N LEU A 61 -38.95 -24.88 18.79
CA LEU A 61 -38.54 -24.44 20.13
C LEU A 61 -37.73 -25.53 20.85
N ALA A 62 -38.20 -26.77 20.79
CA ALA A 62 -37.49 -27.92 21.36
C ALA A 62 -36.14 -28.16 20.67
N LEU A 63 -36.09 -28.14 19.34
CA LEU A 63 -34.88 -28.36 18.55
C LEU A 63 -33.84 -27.26 18.76
N ALA A 64 -34.27 -26.00 18.74
CA ALA A 64 -33.40 -24.86 18.98
C ALA A 64 -32.78 -24.93 20.39
N LYS A 65 -33.57 -25.31 21.39
CA LYS A 65 -33.09 -25.52 22.75
C LYS A 65 -32.08 -26.67 22.85
N GLU A 66 -32.35 -27.79 22.19
CA GLU A 66 -31.44 -28.95 22.15
C GLU A 66 -30.09 -28.59 21.50
N LYS A 67 -30.12 -27.84 20.38
CA LYS A 67 -28.92 -27.44 19.64
C LYS A 67 -28.24 -26.19 20.17
N GLY A 68 -28.80 -25.55 21.21
CA GLY A 68 -28.32 -24.27 21.72
C GLY A 68 -28.40 -23.14 20.70
N TRP A 69 -29.33 -23.20 19.77
CA TRP A 69 -29.56 -22.16 18.77
C TRP A 69 -30.42 -21.03 19.32
N PRO A 70 -30.21 -19.79 18.86
CA PRO A 70 -31.17 -18.72 19.10
C PRO A 70 -32.52 -19.12 18.51
N VAL A 71 -33.59 -18.87 19.28
CA VAL A 71 -34.96 -19.21 18.89
C VAL A 71 -35.45 -18.30 17.77
N GLU A 72 -35.08 -17.02 17.83
CA GLU A 72 -35.48 -16.00 16.88
C GLU A 72 -34.33 -15.68 15.92
N PHE A 73 -34.69 -15.42 14.67
CA PHE A 73 -33.80 -14.87 13.67
C PHE A 73 -33.90 -13.34 13.68
N GLU A 74 -32.84 -12.67 13.23
CA GLU A 74 -32.83 -11.22 13.10
C GLU A 74 -33.84 -10.77 12.04
N ILE A 75 -34.44 -9.59 12.23
CA ILE A 75 -35.48 -9.06 11.33
C ILE A 75 -34.94 -8.92 9.90
N GLU A 76 -33.66 -8.59 9.74
CA GLU A 76 -33.01 -8.42 8.43
C GLU A 76 -32.91 -9.73 7.64
N ASP A 77 -32.77 -10.85 8.35
CA ASP A 77 -32.75 -12.19 7.77
C ASP A 77 -34.14 -12.68 7.36
N LEU A 78 -35.22 -11.97 7.70
CA LEU A 78 -36.59 -12.34 7.32
C LEU A 78 -37.01 -11.70 5.99
N ASP A 79 -37.75 -12.46 5.19
CA ASP A 79 -38.46 -11.93 4.03
C ASP A 79 -39.81 -11.28 4.41
N GLN A 80 -40.54 -10.77 3.41
CA GLN A 80 -41.84 -10.14 3.62
C GLN A 80 -42.89 -11.09 4.21
N GLN A 81 -42.71 -12.40 4.05
CA GLN A 81 -43.57 -13.46 4.55
C GLN A 81 -43.10 -14.02 5.91
N ARG A 82 -42.09 -13.40 6.53
CA ARG A 82 -41.44 -13.84 7.78
C ARG A 82 -40.79 -15.23 7.68
N ARG A 83 -40.33 -15.63 6.48
CA ARG A 83 -39.44 -16.78 6.30
C ARG A 83 -38.00 -16.30 6.37
N VAL A 84 -37.12 -17.16 6.86
CA VAL A 84 -35.69 -16.85 6.94
C VAL A 84 -35.07 -16.96 5.54
N LYS A 85 -34.49 -15.87 5.05
CA LYS A 85 -33.75 -15.80 3.78
C LYS A 85 -32.50 -16.66 3.87
N LEU A 86 -32.36 -17.61 2.95
CA LEU A 86 -31.14 -18.40 2.82
C LEU A 86 -30.04 -17.53 2.22
N LYS A 87 -28.82 -17.67 2.74
CA LYS A 87 -27.62 -17.11 2.10
C LYS A 87 -27.42 -17.84 0.78
N SER A 88 -27.44 -17.09 -0.31
CA SER A 88 -27.37 -17.60 -1.68
C SER A 88 -25.96 -18.10 -2.01
N GLN A 89 -25.83 -18.85 -3.11
CA GLN A 89 -24.52 -19.22 -3.66
C GLN A 89 -23.68 -17.98 -4.00
N MET A 90 -24.31 -16.89 -4.44
CA MET A 90 -23.63 -15.62 -4.69
C MET A 90 -23.03 -15.07 -3.39
N ASP A 91 -23.75 -15.13 -2.27
CA ASP A 91 -23.24 -14.65 -0.98
C ASP A 91 -21.99 -15.43 -0.55
N LEU A 92 -21.99 -16.75 -0.74
CA LEU A 92 -20.82 -17.61 -0.45
C LEU A 92 -19.64 -17.29 -1.39
N GLN A 93 -19.90 -17.07 -2.67
CA GLN A 93 -18.88 -16.69 -3.66
C GLN A 93 -18.28 -15.32 -3.34
N VAL A 94 -19.09 -14.34 -2.93
CA VAL A 94 -18.61 -13.02 -2.50
C VAL A 94 -17.70 -13.14 -1.29
N GLN A 95 -18.09 -13.90 -0.26
CA GLN A 95 -17.23 -14.12 0.91
C GLN A 95 -15.89 -14.76 0.54
N THR A 96 -15.92 -15.77 -0.33
CA THR A 96 -14.70 -16.43 -0.82
C THR A 96 -13.83 -15.47 -1.64
N GLY A 97 -14.43 -14.68 -2.52
CA GLY A 97 -13.75 -13.68 -3.33
C GLY A 97 -13.08 -12.59 -2.49
N LEU A 98 -13.78 -12.08 -1.47
CA LEU A 98 -13.23 -11.11 -0.51
C LEU A 98 -12.09 -11.72 0.30
N ALA A 99 -12.22 -12.97 0.76
CA ALA A 99 -11.15 -13.67 1.48
C ALA A 99 -9.88 -13.76 0.63
N ILE A 100 -9.99 -14.17 -0.63
CA ILE A 100 -8.86 -14.27 -1.58
C ILE A 100 -8.23 -12.91 -1.82
N PHE A 101 -9.05 -11.89 -2.10
CA PHE A 101 -8.57 -10.52 -2.30
C PHE A 101 -7.76 -10.03 -1.10
N CYS A 102 -8.27 -10.24 0.11
CA CYS A 102 -7.58 -9.85 1.34
C CYS A 102 -6.25 -10.62 1.53
N VAL A 103 -6.17 -11.91 1.20
CA VAL A 103 -4.88 -12.65 1.22
C VAL A 103 -3.88 -12.00 0.27
N VAL A 104 -4.28 -11.76 -0.99
CA VAL A 104 -3.39 -11.19 -2.00
C VAL A 104 -2.90 -9.81 -1.58
N ALA A 105 -3.78 -8.96 -1.05
CA ALA A 105 -3.41 -7.64 -0.52
C ALA A 105 -2.45 -7.74 0.68
N ALA A 106 -2.72 -8.63 1.63
CA ALA A 106 -1.87 -8.85 2.80
C ALA A 106 -0.46 -9.29 2.37
N LEU A 107 -0.36 -10.27 1.46
CA LEU A 107 0.89 -10.77 0.93
C LEU A 107 1.65 -9.71 0.13
N ALA A 108 0.96 -8.94 -0.72
CA ALA A 108 1.60 -7.88 -1.50
C ALA A 108 2.22 -6.80 -0.60
N LEU A 109 1.50 -6.36 0.43
CA LEU A 109 2.00 -5.39 1.41
C LEU A 109 3.13 -5.96 2.27
N GLY A 110 2.99 -7.19 2.75
CA GLY A 110 4.03 -7.88 3.52
C GLY A 110 5.31 -8.07 2.69
N ALA A 111 5.17 -8.52 1.44
CA ALA A 111 6.29 -8.66 0.51
C ALA A 111 6.96 -7.31 0.23
N ARG A 112 6.20 -6.22 0.10
CA ARG A 112 6.76 -4.87 -0.06
C ARG A 112 7.65 -4.47 1.13
N VAL A 113 7.24 -4.78 2.36
CA VAL A 113 8.05 -4.54 3.55
C VAL A 113 9.33 -5.38 3.53
N VAL A 114 9.21 -6.67 3.19
CA VAL A 114 10.37 -7.59 3.12
C VAL A 114 11.36 -7.16 2.03
N VAL A 115 10.89 -6.82 0.83
CA VAL A 115 11.74 -6.39 -0.29
C VAL A 115 12.46 -5.07 -0.01
N ASN A 116 11.83 -4.16 0.72
CA ASN A 116 12.47 -2.89 1.10
C ASN A 116 13.35 -3.01 2.35
N ARG A 117 13.30 -4.15 3.06
CA ARG A 117 14.15 -4.40 4.22
C ARG A 117 15.59 -4.62 3.75
N GLY A 118 16.52 -3.81 4.27
CA GLY A 118 17.93 -3.88 3.89
C GLY A 118 18.27 -3.10 2.62
N ARG A 119 17.32 -2.36 2.02
CA ARG A 119 17.64 -1.37 0.99
C ARG A 119 18.00 -0.06 1.65
N PHE A 120 19.18 0.45 1.33
CA PHE A 120 19.71 1.72 1.78
C PHE A 120 20.41 2.42 0.61
N MET A 121 20.56 3.72 0.73
CA MET A 121 21.40 4.58 -0.10
C MET A 121 22.43 5.23 0.81
N ILE A 122 23.65 5.38 0.30
CA ILE A 122 24.75 6.04 0.98
C ILE A 122 25.17 7.23 0.12
N LEU A 123 25.38 8.37 0.75
CA LEU A 123 26.03 9.52 0.14
C LEU A 123 27.35 9.78 0.86
N ASP A 124 28.45 9.78 0.12
CA ASP A 124 29.79 10.10 0.60
C ASP A 124 30.48 11.10 -0.35
N ASP A 125 31.77 11.37 -0.11
CA ASP A 125 32.56 12.29 -0.94
C ASP A 125 32.81 11.75 -2.36
N GLU A 126 32.70 10.44 -2.60
CA GLU A 126 32.89 9.83 -3.92
C GLU A 126 31.61 9.92 -4.76
N GLY A 127 30.45 9.78 -4.12
CA GLY A 127 29.16 9.95 -4.77
C GLY A 127 27.97 9.34 -4.04
N LEU A 128 26.89 9.21 -4.78
CA LEU A 128 25.64 8.63 -4.31
C LEU A 128 25.58 7.14 -4.68
N VAL A 129 25.66 6.25 -3.69
CA VAL A 129 25.39 4.82 -3.84
C VAL A 129 23.87 4.59 -3.83
N THR A 130 23.34 4.13 -4.95
CA THR A 130 21.90 3.85 -5.10
C THR A 130 21.50 2.52 -4.47
N PHE A 131 20.18 2.28 -4.36
CA PHE A 131 19.62 0.99 -3.92
C PHE A 131 20.02 -0.22 -4.77
N GLU A 132 20.63 -0.01 -5.95
CA GLU A 132 21.14 -1.06 -6.83
C GLU A 132 22.64 -1.33 -6.58
N GLY A 133 23.26 -0.64 -5.62
CA GLY A 133 24.70 -0.69 -5.35
C GLY A 133 25.54 0.09 -6.36
N ARG A 134 24.92 0.94 -7.20
CA ARG A 134 25.65 1.76 -8.17
C ARG A 134 26.10 3.05 -7.51
N CYS A 135 27.40 3.35 -7.58
CA CYS A 135 27.92 4.66 -7.22
C CYS A 135 27.71 5.65 -8.38
N VAL A 136 27.07 6.78 -8.08
CA VAL A 136 26.83 7.89 -9.01
C VAL A 136 27.68 9.08 -8.55
N PRO A 137 28.77 9.41 -9.26
CA PRO A 137 29.59 10.56 -8.92
C PRO A 137 28.78 11.86 -8.96
N LEU A 138 29.01 12.76 -8.01
CA LEU A 138 28.27 14.02 -7.86
C LEU A 138 28.35 14.89 -9.12
N ALA A 139 29.51 14.90 -9.78
CA ALA A 139 29.75 15.62 -11.04
C ALA A 139 28.87 15.15 -12.22
N ARG A 140 28.23 13.98 -12.12
CA ARG A 140 27.34 13.44 -13.17
C ARG A 140 25.87 13.74 -12.94
N ILE A 141 25.54 14.41 -11.83
CA ILE A 141 24.18 14.84 -11.54
C ILE A 141 23.88 16.06 -12.41
N VAL A 142 22.79 15.98 -13.16
CA VAL A 142 22.40 16.99 -14.16
C VAL A 142 21.23 17.83 -13.66
N GLU A 143 20.26 17.20 -13.02
CA GLU A 143 19.02 17.85 -12.62
C GLU A 143 18.39 17.13 -11.42
N ILE A 144 17.71 17.88 -10.56
CA ILE A 144 16.93 17.36 -9.43
C ILE A 144 15.49 17.87 -9.58
N ASP A 145 14.54 16.97 -9.81
CA ASP A 145 13.10 17.29 -9.86
C ASP A 145 12.46 17.11 -8.48
N LYS A 146 12.08 18.24 -7.85
CA LYS A 146 11.40 18.32 -6.54
C LYS A 146 9.90 18.58 -6.62
N ARG A 147 9.25 18.46 -7.79
CA ARG A 147 7.80 18.76 -7.96
C ARG A 147 6.89 17.98 -7.02
N ARG A 148 7.34 16.83 -6.49
CA ARG A 148 6.57 15.97 -5.58
C ARG A 148 7.08 16.02 -4.13
N TRP A 149 8.14 16.76 -3.85
CA TRP A 149 8.82 16.75 -2.55
C TRP A 149 7.89 17.24 -1.44
N GLU A 150 7.38 18.46 -1.52
CA GLU A 150 6.52 19.05 -0.46
C GLU A 150 5.27 18.22 -0.13
N ARG A 151 4.73 17.49 -1.12
CA ARG A 151 3.48 16.72 -0.94
C ARG A 151 3.70 15.26 -0.58
N LYS A 152 4.77 14.64 -1.08
CA LYS A 152 4.99 13.18 -0.99
C LYS A 152 6.36 12.80 -0.45
N SER A 153 7.23 13.78 -0.24
CA SER A 153 8.66 13.61 0.07
C SER A 153 9.38 12.74 -0.96
N ILE A 154 9.06 12.97 -2.25
CA ILE A 154 9.66 12.27 -3.39
C ILE A 154 10.37 13.26 -4.29
N ALA A 155 11.66 13.03 -4.53
CA ALA A 155 12.48 13.76 -5.52
C ALA A 155 13.06 12.78 -6.55
N VAL A 156 13.34 13.27 -7.75
CA VAL A 156 13.95 12.47 -8.82
C VAL A 156 15.26 13.13 -9.22
N VAL A 157 16.37 12.43 -9.00
CA VAL A 157 17.70 12.89 -9.39
C VAL A 157 18.04 12.30 -10.75
N HIS A 158 18.32 13.16 -11.72
CA HIS A 158 18.76 12.78 -13.06
C HIS A 158 20.28 12.84 -13.15
N PHE A 159 20.88 11.78 -13.68
CA PHE A 159 22.34 11.67 -13.85
C PHE A 159 22.70 11.04 -15.18
N THR A 160 23.94 11.22 -15.63
CA THR A 160 24.49 10.53 -16.81
C THR A 160 25.26 9.27 -16.40
N ASP A 161 25.00 8.15 -17.07
CA ASP A 161 25.78 6.91 -16.89
C ASP A 161 27.12 6.96 -17.63
N ASP A 162 27.97 5.94 -17.46
CA ASP A 162 29.30 5.86 -18.10
C ASP A 162 29.24 5.91 -19.63
N LEU A 163 28.09 5.60 -20.21
CA LEU A 163 27.84 5.62 -21.66
C LEU A 163 27.16 6.93 -22.10
N GLY A 164 27.12 7.95 -21.22
CA GLY A 164 26.52 9.25 -21.49
C GLY A 164 24.99 9.24 -21.53
N ARG A 165 24.34 8.15 -21.14
CA ARG A 165 22.87 8.05 -21.19
C ARG A 165 22.27 8.65 -19.93
N ARG A 166 21.18 9.40 -20.10
CA ARG A 166 20.42 9.97 -18.98
C ARG A 166 19.66 8.87 -18.23
N ARG A 167 19.95 8.74 -16.94
CA ARG A 167 19.30 7.85 -15.98
C ARG A 167 18.67 8.67 -14.86
N LYS A 168 17.92 7.99 -13.98
CA LYS A 168 17.31 8.61 -12.82
C LYS A 168 17.38 7.70 -11.60
N VAL A 169 17.49 8.31 -10.43
CA VAL A 169 17.28 7.66 -9.13
C VAL A 169 16.18 8.42 -8.39
N VAL A 170 15.34 7.68 -7.65
CA VAL A 170 14.23 8.27 -6.89
C VAL A 170 14.63 8.30 -5.44
N LEU A 171 14.56 9.48 -4.84
CA LEU A 171 14.69 9.71 -3.41
C LEU A 171 13.26 9.73 -2.84
N ASP A 172 12.94 8.77 -1.97
CA ASP A 172 11.61 8.62 -1.37
C ASP A 172 11.75 8.59 0.16
N ASP A 173 11.60 9.77 0.78
CA ASP A 173 11.78 9.94 2.22
C ASP A 173 10.63 9.31 3.03
N TRP A 174 9.49 9.05 2.37
CA TRP A 174 8.35 8.39 3.01
C TRP A 174 8.67 6.92 3.32
N ILE A 175 9.43 6.24 2.45
CA ILE A 175 9.85 4.85 2.65
C ILE A 175 11.20 4.77 3.37
N HIS A 176 12.16 5.64 3.03
CA HIS A 176 13.53 5.62 3.57
C HIS A 176 13.88 6.98 4.19
N CYS A 177 14.08 7.05 5.50
CA CYS A 177 14.46 8.29 6.17
C CYS A 177 15.91 8.70 5.88
N GLY A 178 16.16 10.01 5.87
CA GLY A 178 17.46 10.63 5.61
C GLY A 178 17.63 11.07 4.16
N MET A 179 16.58 10.96 3.34
CA MET A 179 16.61 11.39 1.94
C MET A 179 16.60 12.92 1.81
N ASP A 180 16.06 13.61 2.80
CA ASP A 180 16.12 15.07 2.94
C ASP A 180 17.56 15.58 3.01
N THR A 181 18.38 14.95 3.87
CA THR A 181 19.77 15.33 4.08
C THR A 181 20.60 15.05 2.83
N ILE A 182 20.36 13.90 2.18
CA ILE A 182 20.97 13.59 0.87
C ILE A 182 20.55 14.66 -0.16
N LEU A 183 19.27 14.98 -0.25
CA LEU A 183 18.75 15.93 -1.22
C LEU A 183 19.38 17.32 -1.05
N GLU A 184 19.47 17.85 0.17
CA GLU A 184 20.08 19.14 0.48
C GLU A 184 21.56 19.19 0.07
N HIS A 185 22.30 18.11 0.30
CA HIS A 185 23.70 18.03 -0.12
C HIS A 185 23.84 18.00 -1.64
N LEU A 186 23.00 17.21 -2.33
CA LEU A 186 23.01 17.15 -3.80
C LEU A 186 22.67 18.50 -4.43
N GLU A 187 21.73 19.25 -3.84
CA GLU A 187 21.40 20.61 -4.29
C GLU A 187 22.58 21.57 -4.12
N THR A 188 23.29 21.48 -2.99
CA THR A 188 24.48 22.30 -2.72
C THR A 188 25.58 22.03 -3.75
N GLU A 189 25.84 20.77 -4.07
CA GLU A 189 26.86 20.39 -5.05
C GLU A 189 26.46 20.76 -6.48
N LEU A 190 25.18 20.60 -6.83
CA LEU A 190 24.67 21.02 -8.14
C LEU A 190 24.76 22.56 -8.32
N ALA A 191 24.50 23.33 -7.26
CA ALA A 191 24.63 24.78 -7.28
C ALA A 191 26.10 25.25 -7.40
N LYS A 192 27.05 24.52 -6.80
CA LYS A 192 28.50 24.77 -7.00
C LYS A 192 28.95 24.47 -8.42
N ALA A 193 28.44 23.40 -9.02
CA ALA A 193 28.76 23.00 -10.38
C ALA A 193 28.17 23.95 -11.43
N ASN A 194 27.01 24.55 -11.14
CA ASN A 194 26.34 25.53 -11.99
C ASN A 194 26.14 26.87 -11.26
N PRO A 195 27.20 27.66 -11.06
CA PRO A 195 27.08 28.95 -10.41
C PRO A 195 26.16 29.88 -11.24
N PRO A 196 25.37 30.74 -10.57
CA PRO A 196 24.34 31.57 -11.21
C PRO A 196 24.89 32.49 -12.31
N GLU A 197 26.18 32.84 -12.26
CA GLU A 197 26.85 33.71 -13.23
C GLU A 197 26.97 33.10 -14.64
N SER A 198 26.86 31.77 -14.78
CA SER A 198 26.91 31.08 -16.08
C SER A 198 25.61 31.17 -16.90
N GLN A 199 24.51 31.61 -16.29
CA GLN A 199 23.21 31.76 -16.99
C GLN A 199 22.99 33.17 -17.53
N ASP A 200 23.56 34.20 -16.90
CA ASP A 200 23.43 35.60 -17.35
C ASP A 200 24.39 35.96 -18.50
N ALA A 201 25.48 35.22 -18.71
CA ALA A 201 26.41 35.46 -19.82
C ALA A 201 25.88 35.00 -21.20
N ALA A 202 24.77 34.25 -21.25
CA ALA A 202 24.16 33.78 -22.50
C ALA A 202 23.11 34.76 -23.08
N ALA A 203 22.74 35.81 -22.35
CA ALA A 203 21.91 36.90 -22.85
C ALA A 203 22.81 37.99 -23.45
N GLY A 204 23.33 37.73 -24.66
CA GLY A 204 24.04 38.75 -25.45
C GLY A 204 23.13 39.97 -25.70
N PRO A 205 23.72 41.17 -25.88
CA PRO A 205 22.95 42.40 -26.03
C PRO A 205 22.02 42.31 -27.24
N VAL A 206 20.72 42.49 -26.98
CA VAL A 206 19.70 42.68 -28.02
C VAL A 206 20.07 43.98 -28.74
N ALA A 207 20.51 43.86 -29.98
CA ALA A 207 20.68 45.01 -30.86
C ALA A 207 19.30 45.63 -31.09
N GLU A 208 19.09 46.83 -30.55
CA GLU A 208 18.00 47.71 -30.94
C GLU A 208 18.29 48.20 -32.36
N ASP A 209 17.52 47.72 -33.33
CA ASP A 209 17.53 48.21 -34.71
C ASP A 209 16.49 49.34 -34.81
N GLU A 210 16.95 50.53 -35.18
CA GLU A 210 16.13 51.71 -35.48
C GLU A 210 15.22 51.48 -36.70
N ALA A 211 13.94 51.81 -36.56
CA ALA A 211 13.07 52.25 -37.67
C ALA A 211 11.84 53.02 -37.15
#